data_AF-A0A292YRC9-F1
#
_entry.id   AF-A0A292YRC9-F1
#
_cell.length_a   1.000
_cell.length_b   1.000
_cell.length_c   1.000
_cell.angle_alpha   90.00
_cell.angle_beta   90.00
_cell.angle_gamma   90.00
#
_symmetry.space_group_name_H-M   'P 1'
#
loop_
_entity.id
_entity.type
_entity.pdbx_description
1 polymer ?
#
loop_
_entity_poly.entity_id
_entity_poly.type
_entity_poly.pdbx_seq_one_letter_code
_entity_poly.pdbx_strand_id
1 'polypeptide(L)'
;MAILPFRRKKTEEHSDLNQLIDLIQKGDSRLRNKLLEDYIPFVAKCASQTTGRYVEPGVDDEFSVALSAFNEAIDRYDIQKGASFLGFAETVIKRRLIDFYRSQSVRNKDVPFSDFDMDDEEDHVVNYVEVQRSLDLHQQSIEIETRQDEIIRFTEWLAEFDISLDELVELSPKHADARLNAMEVARVIAGDSELRNYLMDKKALPLKLLSSRVSVSRKTVERQRKYIIAITLILIGEFEMLKGYIQ
;
A
#
# COMPACT_ATOMS: atom_id res chain seq x y z
N MET A 1 37.32 -22.24 12.07
CA MET A 1 36.16 -21.62 12.76
C MET A 1 36.36 -20.10 12.76
N ALA A 2 35.81 -19.42 11.75
CA ALA A 2 35.85 -17.97 11.68
C ALA A 2 34.57 -17.41 12.33
N ILE A 3 34.78 -16.54 13.31
CA ILE A 3 33.80 -15.96 14.22
C ILE A 3 32.91 -14.99 13.43
N LEU A 4 31.60 -15.25 13.41
CA LEU A 4 30.58 -14.35 12.90
C LEU A 4 30.62 -13.00 13.66
N PRO A 5 30.50 -11.84 12.99
CA PRO A 5 30.45 -10.57 13.68
C PRO A 5 29.15 -10.49 14.49
N PHE A 6 29.35 -10.21 15.77
CA PHE A 6 28.34 -10.07 16.81
C PHE A 6 27.34 -8.97 16.41
N ARG A 7 26.10 -9.37 16.11
CA ARG A 7 24.97 -8.46 15.92
C ARG A 7 24.72 -7.75 17.26
N ARG A 8 25.13 -6.49 17.39
CA ARG A 8 24.83 -5.65 18.56
C ARG A 8 23.32 -5.63 18.79
N LYS A 9 22.92 -5.86 20.04
CA LYS A 9 21.52 -6.01 20.45
C LYS A 9 20.85 -4.63 20.47
N LYS A 10 19.66 -4.51 19.87
CA LYS A 10 18.77 -3.33 19.87
C LYS A 10 18.58 -2.66 21.25
N THR A 11 18.71 -3.44 22.34
CA THR A 11 18.62 -2.98 23.73
C THR A 11 19.80 -2.11 24.18
N GLU A 12 21.01 -2.32 23.64
CA GLU A 12 22.19 -1.54 24.00
C GLU A 12 22.16 -0.15 23.33
N GLU A 13 21.69 -0.06 22.08
CA GLU A 13 21.53 1.21 21.34
C GLU A 13 20.51 2.15 22.00
N HIS A 14 19.42 1.62 22.55
CA HIS A 14 18.42 2.41 23.27
C HIS A 14 18.94 2.96 24.61
N SER A 15 19.79 2.20 25.31
CA SER A 15 20.43 2.65 26.55
C SER A 15 21.44 3.76 26.29
N ASP A 16 22.20 3.65 25.19
CA ASP A 16 23.22 4.62 24.79
C ASP A 16 22.61 5.96 24.36
N LEU A 17 21.52 5.94 23.59
CA LEU A 17 20.82 7.15 23.15
C LEU A 17 20.18 7.92 24.32
N ASN A 18 19.60 7.21 25.29
CA ASN A 18 19.03 7.84 26.49
C ASN A 18 20.11 8.51 27.36
N GLN A 19 21.27 7.87 27.51
CA GLN A 19 22.41 8.47 28.22
C GLN A 19 22.96 9.68 27.48
N LEU A 20 23.04 9.61 26.16
CA LEU A 20 23.47 10.72 25.32
C LEU A 20 22.54 11.93 25.45
N ILE A 21 21.23 11.72 25.46
CA ILE A 21 20.24 12.79 25.64
C ILE A 21 20.34 13.42 27.03
N ASP A 22 20.52 12.62 28.09
CA ASP A 22 20.70 13.13 29.46
C ASP A 22 21.94 14.04 29.57
N LEU A 23 23.06 13.66 28.94
CA LEU A 23 24.26 14.50 28.88
C LEU A 23 24.05 15.79 28.09
N ILE A 24 23.29 15.72 26.98
CA ILE A 24 22.95 16.90 26.18
C ILE A 24 22.06 17.86 26.97
N GLN A 25 21.06 17.35 27.68
CA GLN A 25 20.17 18.15 28.54
C GLN A 25 20.92 18.81 29.70
N LYS A 26 22.02 18.21 30.17
CA LYS A 26 22.93 18.78 31.18
C LYS A 26 23.90 19.85 30.65
N GLY A 27 23.88 20.14 29.34
CA GLY A 27 24.58 21.28 28.76
C GLY A 27 25.73 20.95 27.81
N ASP A 28 25.95 19.68 27.42
CA ASP A 28 26.96 19.34 26.41
C ASP A 28 26.47 19.69 24.99
N SER A 29 26.73 20.93 24.56
CA SER A 29 26.35 21.42 23.22
C SER A 29 27.10 20.72 22.08
N ARG A 30 28.26 20.11 22.34
CA ARG A 30 29.03 19.40 21.30
C ARG A 30 28.36 18.09 20.94
N LEU A 31 27.92 17.33 21.95
CA LEU A 31 27.14 16.11 21.75
C LEU A 31 25.79 16.40 21.07
N ARG A 32 25.21 17.56 21.36
CA ARG A 32 23.96 18.03 20.74
C ARG A 32 24.09 18.19 19.23
N ASN A 33 25.06 18.98 18.78
CA ASN A 33 25.27 19.22 17.35
C ASN A 33 25.58 17.93 16.60
N LYS A 34 26.42 17.07 17.20
CA LYS A 34 26.72 15.76 16.65
C LYS A 34 25.47 14.89 16.51
N LEU A 35 24.60 14.86 17.53
CA LEU A 35 23.36 14.09 17.49
C LEU A 35 22.41 14.63 16.40
N LEU A 36 22.34 15.95 16.20
CA LEU A 36 21.55 16.55 15.13
C LEU A 36 22.06 16.13 13.75
N GLU A 37 23.38 16.16 13.54
CA GLU A 37 24.02 15.72 12.29
C GLU A 37 23.81 14.23 12.02
N ASP A 38 24.06 13.36 13.02
CA ASP A 38 23.95 11.91 12.90
C ASP A 38 22.51 11.47 12.55
N TYR A 39 21.50 12.25 12.94
CA TYR A 39 20.09 11.96 12.72
C TYR A 39 19.42 12.76 11.60
N ILE A 40 20.18 13.50 10.78
CA ILE A 40 19.66 14.15 9.55
C ILE A 40 18.83 13.17 8.68
N PRO A 41 19.27 11.92 8.41
CA PRO A 41 18.50 10.99 7.58
C PRO A 41 17.15 10.62 8.22
N PHE A 42 17.09 10.52 9.55
CA PHE A 42 15.85 10.24 10.27
C PHE A 42 14.89 11.43 10.18
N VAL A 43 15.39 12.65 10.40
CA VAL A 43 14.60 13.89 10.30
C VAL A 43 14.05 14.07 8.89
N ALA A 44 14.87 13.90 7.85
CA ALA A 44 14.46 14.00 6.46
C ALA A 44 13.37 12.97 6.12
N LYS A 45 13.51 11.73 6.62
CA LYS A 45 12.50 10.68 6.46
C LYS A 45 11.18 11.07 7.13
N CYS A 46 11.20 11.52 8.38
CA CYS A 46 9.99 11.93 9.09
C CYS A 46 9.31 13.14 8.42
N ALA A 47 10.10 14.11 7.94
CA ALA A 47 9.60 15.25 7.18
C ALA A 47 8.95 14.81 5.87
N SER A 48 9.62 13.94 5.11
CA SER A 48 9.09 13.44 3.83
C SER A 48 7.80 12.62 4.00
N GLN A 49 7.74 11.78 5.04
CA GLN A 49 6.54 11.01 5.37
C GLN A 49 5.38 11.90 5.84
N THR A 50 5.67 13.00 6.52
CA THR A 50 4.64 13.92 7.02
C THR A 50 4.11 14.83 5.91
N THR A 51 4.96 15.20 4.95
CA THR A 51 4.62 16.10 3.83
C THR A 51 4.10 15.34 2.61
N GLY A 52 4.33 14.03 2.51
CA GLY A 52 3.93 13.21 1.37
C GLY A 52 4.84 13.33 0.14
N ARG A 53 5.91 14.14 0.22
CA ARG A 53 6.91 14.33 -0.84
C ARG A 53 8.32 14.17 -0.29
N TYR A 54 9.31 14.05 -1.17
CA TYR A 54 10.71 14.15 -0.74
C TYR A 54 11.00 15.57 -0.25
N VAL A 55 11.63 15.67 0.92
CA VAL A 55 12.08 16.92 1.53
C VAL A 55 13.60 16.97 1.47
N GLU A 56 14.14 17.95 0.74
CA GLU A 56 15.57 18.15 0.50
C GLU A 56 16.22 18.97 1.62
N PRO A 57 17.19 18.40 2.35
CA PRO A 57 17.93 19.13 3.39
C PRO A 57 18.68 20.35 2.85
N GLY A 58 18.50 21.50 3.50
CA GLY A 58 19.17 22.75 3.13
C GLY A 58 18.51 23.51 1.98
N VAL A 59 17.44 22.97 1.41
CA VAL A 59 16.63 23.62 0.35
C VAL A 59 15.22 23.87 0.85
N ASP A 60 14.54 22.84 1.37
CA ASP A 60 13.16 22.93 1.84
C ASP A 60 13.06 23.50 3.26
N ASP A 61 12.18 24.48 3.47
CA ASP A 61 11.91 25.07 4.79
C ASP A 61 11.36 24.05 5.79
N GLU A 62 10.61 23.06 5.29
CA GLU A 62 10.10 21.94 6.07
C GLU A 62 11.23 21.17 6.75
N PHE A 63 12.39 21.05 6.11
CA PHE A 63 13.52 20.39 6.72
C PHE A 63 14.03 21.18 7.94
N SER A 64 14.12 22.50 7.82
CA SER A 64 14.55 23.38 8.92
C SER A 64 13.58 23.33 10.10
N VAL A 65 12.28 23.28 9.82
CA VAL A 65 11.23 23.11 10.84
C VAL A 65 11.34 21.74 11.52
N ALA A 66 11.50 20.68 10.74
CA ALA A 66 11.65 19.32 11.25
C ALA A 66 12.91 19.17 12.10
N LEU A 67 14.02 19.77 11.68
CA LEU A 67 15.28 19.74 12.43
C LEU A 67 15.17 20.52 13.75
N SER A 68 14.52 21.68 13.73
CA SER A 68 14.22 22.43 14.96
C SER A 68 13.32 21.65 15.90
N ALA A 69 12.32 20.94 15.37
CA ALA A 69 11.40 20.11 16.14
C ALA A 69 12.11 18.91 16.78
N PHE A 70 13.06 18.30 16.07
CA PHE A 70 13.90 17.24 16.62
C PHE A 70 14.80 17.77 17.74
N ASN A 71 15.38 18.96 17.57
CA ASN A 71 16.15 19.62 18.63
C ASN A 71 15.30 19.93 19.88
N GLU A 72 14.05 20.37 19.69
CA GLU A 72 13.09 20.54 20.79
C GLU A 72 12.76 19.21 21.48
N ALA A 73 12.63 18.12 20.70
CA ALA A 73 12.38 16.81 21.26
C ALA A 73 13.52 16.37 22.19
N ILE A 74 14.78 16.71 21.87
CA ILE A 74 15.92 16.45 22.76
C ILE A 74 15.73 17.14 24.11
N ASP A 75 15.28 18.40 24.14
CA ASP A 75 15.07 19.13 25.40
C ASP A 75 13.91 18.59 26.22
N ARG A 76 12.84 18.12 25.56
CA ARG A 76 11.57 17.76 26.21
C ARG A 76 11.43 16.28 26.53
N TYR A 77 12.36 15.46 26.05
CA TYR A 77 12.28 14.02 26.25
C TYR A 77 12.49 13.67 27.72
N ASP A 78 11.61 12.80 28.23
CA ASP A 78 11.64 12.31 29.60
C ASP A 78 11.72 10.79 29.58
N ILE A 79 12.87 10.27 30.01
CA ILE A 79 13.18 8.84 30.04
C ILE A 79 12.21 8.08 30.97
N GLN A 80 11.67 8.73 32.02
CA GLN A 80 10.77 8.10 32.98
C GLN A 80 9.37 7.82 32.40
N LYS A 81 9.01 8.44 31.27
CA LYS A 81 7.72 8.21 30.60
C LYS A 81 7.69 6.95 29.74
N GLY A 82 8.80 6.21 29.64
CA GLY A 82 8.85 4.87 29.04
C GLY A 82 8.73 4.79 27.51
N ALA A 83 8.44 5.90 26.81
CA ALA A 83 8.43 5.95 25.36
C ALA A 83 9.85 6.05 24.78
N SER A 84 10.14 5.44 23.64
CA SER A 84 11.44 5.61 22.96
C SER A 84 11.61 7.05 22.46
N PHE A 85 12.82 7.61 22.55
CA PHE A 85 13.13 8.95 22.05
C PHE A 85 12.73 9.15 20.59
N LEU A 86 13.09 8.22 19.69
CA LEU A 86 12.81 8.37 18.26
C LEU A 86 11.30 8.44 17.96
N GLY A 87 10.48 7.60 18.60
CA GLY A 87 9.02 7.68 18.44
C GLY A 87 8.42 8.97 19.02
N PHE A 88 8.99 9.49 20.11
CA PHE A 88 8.61 10.79 20.64
C PHE A 88 9.00 11.92 19.68
N ALA A 89 10.24 11.91 19.19
CA ALA A 89 10.77 12.90 18.26
C ALA A 89 10.00 12.92 16.93
N GLU A 90 9.64 11.76 16.38
CA GLU A 90 8.77 11.65 15.20
C GLU A 90 7.42 12.36 15.43
N THR A 91 6.81 12.15 16.60
CA THR A 91 5.55 12.80 16.97
C THR A 91 5.70 14.32 17.07
N VAL A 92 6.81 14.81 17.64
CA VAL A 92 7.10 16.24 17.77
C VAL A 92 7.34 16.87 16.39
N ILE A 93 8.14 16.23 15.53
CA ILE A 93 8.38 16.67 14.14
C ILE A 93 7.06 16.80 13.39
N LYS A 94 6.23 15.76 13.43
CA LYS A 94 4.93 15.75 12.74
C LYS A 94 4.05 16.91 13.19
N ARG A 95 3.93 17.14 14.51
CA ARG A 95 3.14 18.26 15.05
C ARG A 95 3.68 19.61 14.61
N ARG A 96 5.00 19.80 14.64
CA ARG A 96 5.64 21.06 14.27
C ARG A 96 5.49 21.39 12.79
N LEU A 97 5.55 20.39 11.91
CA LEU A 97 5.27 20.58 10.49
C LEU A 97 3.80 20.97 10.26
N ILE A 98 2.87 20.30 10.94
CA ILE A 98 1.44 20.67 10.87
C ILE A 98 1.22 22.11 11.36
N ASP A 99 1.84 22.49 12.48
CA ASP A 99 1.75 23.84 13.02
C ASP A 99 2.40 24.88 12.10
N PHE A 100 3.51 24.54 11.45
CA PHE A 100 4.18 25.38 10.46
C PHE A 100 3.24 25.69 9.30
N TYR A 101 2.62 24.68 8.69
CA TYR A 101 1.65 24.88 7.62
C TYR A 101 0.42 25.68 8.07
N ARG A 102 -0.07 25.48 9.30
CA ARG A 102 -1.15 26.29 9.89
C ARG A 102 -0.73 27.75 10.13
N SER A 103 0.51 27.98 10.54
CA SER A 103 1.00 29.34 10.83
C SER A 103 1.26 30.15 9.57
N GLN A 104 1.67 29.47 8.48
CA GLN A 104 1.75 30.09 7.16
C GLN A 104 0.37 30.53 6.66
N SER A 105 -0.67 29.69 6.85
CA SER A 105 -2.03 30.07 6.45
C SER A 105 -2.64 31.20 7.29
N VAL A 106 -2.30 31.35 8.58
CA VAL A 106 -2.82 32.43 9.44
C VAL A 106 -2.13 33.78 9.23
N ARG A 107 -0.86 33.79 8.80
CA ARG A 107 -0.13 35.05 8.50
C ARG A 107 -0.63 35.68 7.19
N ASN A 108 -1.26 34.87 6.36
CA ASN A 108 -1.87 35.20 5.10
C ASN A 108 -3.38 35.48 5.34
N LYS A 109 -3.69 36.56 6.07
CA LYS A 109 -5.04 36.83 6.61
C LYS A 109 -6.07 37.39 5.61
N ASP A 110 -5.71 37.47 4.33
CA ASP A 110 -6.64 37.59 3.20
C ASP A 110 -6.63 36.34 2.30
N VAL A 111 -6.09 35.22 2.78
CA VAL A 111 -5.87 33.99 2.01
C VAL A 111 -6.49 32.82 2.79
N PRO A 112 -7.76 32.46 2.51
CA PRO A 112 -8.47 31.40 3.20
C PRO A 112 -7.94 30.04 2.76
N PHE A 113 -7.03 29.40 3.51
CA PHE A 113 -6.53 28.04 3.20
C PHE A 113 -5.99 27.85 1.75
N SER A 114 -5.81 28.93 0.98
CA SER A 114 -5.82 28.90 -0.49
C SER A 114 -4.48 28.80 -1.18
N ASP A 115 -3.38 28.67 -0.44
CA ASP A 115 -2.10 28.25 -1.02
C ASP A 115 -2.04 26.73 -1.30
N PHE A 116 -3.12 26.02 -0.95
CA PHE A 116 -3.40 24.65 -1.36
C PHE A 116 -4.63 24.57 -2.29
N ASP A 117 -5.21 25.72 -2.67
CA ASP A 117 -6.31 25.76 -3.62
C ASP A 117 -5.70 25.89 -5.02
N MET A 118 -6.05 24.95 -5.91
CA MET A 118 -5.85 25.09 -7.34
C MET A 118 -7.21 25.33 -7.97
N ASP A 119 -7.31 26.33 -8.83
CA ASP A 119 -8.53 26.55 -9.62
C ASP A 119 -8.75 25.34 -10.54
N ASP A 120 -9.91 24.71 -10.38
CA ASP A 120 -10.52 23.83 -11.39
C ASP A 120 -10.87 24.69 -12.64
N GLU A 121 -11.01 24.07 -13.82
CA GLU A 121 -11.54 24.72 -15.04
C GLU A 121 -12.91 25.42 -14.84
N GLU A 122 -13.60 25.16 -13.73
CA GLU A 122 -14.85 25.82 -13.29
C GLU A 122 -14.73 26.81 -12.09
N ASP A 123 -13.53 27.31 -11.74
CA ASP A 123 -13.35 28.42 -10.77
C ASP A 123 -13.82 28.08 -9.33
N HIS A 124 -13.72 26.79 -8.95
CA HIS A 124 -14.03 26.29 -7.62
C HIS A 124 -12.76 26.16 -6.75
N VAL A 125 -12.81 26.71 -5.54
CA VAL A 125 -11.72 26.74 -4.55
C VAL A 125 -11.68 25.43 -3.75
N VAL A 126 -10.61 24.62 -3.87
CA VAL A 126 -10.53 23.27 -3.27
C VAL A 126 -9.23 22.97 -2.51
N ASN A 127 -9.34 22.77 -1.19
CA ASN A 127 -8.26 22.57 -0.22
C ASN A 127 -7.43 21.28 -0.47
N TYR A 128 -6.20 21.34 -0.98
CA TYR A 128 -5.34 20.18 -1.33
C TYR A 128 -5.25 19.04 -0.29
N VAL A 129 -5.20 19.30 1.02
CA VAL A 129 -5.08 18.24 2.03
C VAL A 129 -6.43 17.55 2.28
N GLU A 130 -7.51 18.33 2.19
CA GLU A 130 -8.88 17.84 2.27
C GLU A 130 -9.31 17.19 0.94
N VAL A 131 -8.80 17.70 -0.19
CA VAL A 131 -8.90 17.13 -1.53
C VAL A 131 -8.15 15.84 -1.60
N GLN A 132 -6.88 15.74 -1.21
CA GLN A 132 -6.16 14.48 -1.27
C GLN A 132 -6.82 13.42 -0.38
N ARG A 133 -7.29 13.80 0.83
CA ARG A 133 -8.07 12.88 1.65
C ARG A 133 -9.41 12.51 1.00
N SER A 134 -10.10 13.46 0.38
CA SER A 134 -11.38 13.21 -0.30
C SER A 134 -11.20 12.42 -1.59
N LEU A 135 -10.11 12.63 -2.32
CA LEU A 135 -9.68 11.87 -3.49
C LEU A 135 -9.25 10.48 -3.08
N ASP A 136 -8.52 10.29 -1.99
CA ASP A 136 -8.17 8.97 -1.47
C ASP A 136 -9.44 8.21 -1.05
N LEU A 137 -10.37 8.88 -0.35
CA LEU A 137 -11.66 8.30 0.02
C LEU A 137 -12.53 8.01 -1.22
N HIS A 138 -12.55 8.93 -2.19
CA HIS A 138 -13.30 8.78 -3.44
C HIS A 138 -12.69 7.68 -4.31
N GLN A 139 -11.37 7.59 -4.40
CA GLN A 139 -10.64 6.53 -5.09
C GLN A 139 -10.91 5.19 -4.42
N GLN A 140 -10.90 5.12 -3.08
CA GLN A 140 -11.34 3.92 -2.37
C GLN A 140 -12.80 3.57 -2.65
N SER A 141 -13.69 4.57 -2.72
CA SER A 141 -15.09 4.37 -3.11
C SER A 141 -15.21 3.86 -4.53
N ILE A 142 -14.50 4.44 -5.50
CA ILE A 142 -14.46 4.00 -6.90
C ILE A 142 -13.88 2.59 -6.99
N GLU A 143 -12.82 2.26 -6.25
CA GLU A 143 -12.27 0.90 -6.22
C GLU A 143 -13.26 -0.11 -5.65
N ILE A 144 -14.01 0.27 -4.61
CA ILE A 144 -15.07 -0.56 -4.03
C ILE A 144 -16.21 -0.74 -5.04
N GLU A 145 -16.66 0.34 -5.69
CA GLU A 145 -17.72 0.33 -6.70
C GLU A 145 -17.29 -0.50 -7.92
N THR A 146 -16.10 -0.24 -8.47
CA THR A 146 -15.51 -1.02 -9.58
C THR A 146 -15.41 -2.50 -9.22
N ARG A 147 -14.99 -2.83 -7.99
CA ARG A 147 -14.94 -4.21 -7.52
C ARG A 147 -16.34 -4.82 -7.42
N GLN A 148 -17.33 -4.07 -6.93
CA GLN A 148 -18.72 -4.54 -6.87
C GLN A 148 -19.29 -4.80 -8.26
N ASP A 149 -19.07 -3.87 -9.21
CA ASP A 149 -19.49 -4.00 -10.60
C ASP A 149 -18.83 -5.20 -11.30
N GLU A 150 -17.53 -5.41 -11.08
CA GLU A 150 -16.83 -6.61 -11.57
C GLU A 150 -17.43 -7.88 -10.99
N ILE A 151 -17.73 -7.92 -9.68
CA ILE A 151 -18.35 -9.08 -9.04
C ILE A 151 -19.74 -9.35 -9.61
N ILE A 152 -20.55 -8.30 -9.83
CA ILE A 152 -21.90 -8.43 -10.41
C ILE A 152 -21.79 -9.00 -11.83
N ARG A 153 -20.99 -8.38 -12.69
CA ARG A 153 -20.78 -8.82 -14.08
C ARG A 153 -20.19 -10.24 -14.14
N PHE A 154 -19.27 -10.57 -13.24
CA PHE A 154 -18.70 -11.91 -13.16
C PHE A 154 -19.75 -12.93 -12.72
N THR A 155 -20.62 -12.56 -11.78
CA THR A 155 -21.75 -13.41 -11.34
C THR A 155 -22.74 -13.65 -12.47
N GLU A 156 -23.05 -12.63 -13.28
CA GLU A 156 -23.87 -12.77 -14.49
C GLU A 156 -23.22 -13.72 -15.50
N TRP A 157 -21.91 -13.55 -15.76
CA TRP A 157 -21.17 -14.46 -16.63
C TRP A 157 -21.17 -15.89 -16.10
N LEU A 158 -20.95 -16.11 -14.80
CA LEU A 158 -21.01 -17.45 -14.21
C LEU A 158 -22.40 -18.08 -14.34
N ALA A 159 -23.46 -17.29 -14.22
CA ALA A 159 -24.83 -17.76 -14.37
C ALA A 159 -25.11 -18.29 -15.78
N GLU A 160 -24.50 -17.73 -16.83
CA GLU A 160 -24.58 -18.28 -18.20
C GLU A 160 -24.00 -19.70 -18.33
N PHE A 161 -23.21 -20.16 -17.35
CA PHE A 161 -22.61 -21.49 -17.28
C PHE A 161 -23.22 -22.35 -16.17
N ASP A 162 -24.36 -21.96 -15.60
CA ASP A 162 -25.02 -22.64 -14.47
C ASP A 162 -24.10 -22.80 -13.24
N ILE A 163 -23.30 -21.77 -12.95
CA ILE A 163 -22.41 -21.68 -11.79
C ILE A 163 -22.86 -20.51 -10.92
N SER A 164 -23.06 -20.74 -9.63
CA SER A 164 -23.22 -19.65 -8.66
C SER A 164 -21.89 -19.31 -8.01
N LEU A 165 -21.76 -18.06 -7.53
CA LEU A 165 -20.57 -17.62 -6.83
C LEU A 165 -20.33 -18.43 -5.54
N ASP A 166 -21.38 -18.70 -4.77
CA ASP A 166 -21.30 -19.52 -3.55
C ASP A 166 -20.83 -20.95 -3.84
N GLU A 167 -21.33 -21.56 -4.93
CA GLU A 167 -20.88 -22.88 -5.35
C GLU A 167 -19.41 -22.87 -5.77
N LEU A 168 -18.96 -21.81 -6.45
CA LEU A 168 -17.57 -21.67 -6.86
C LEU A 168 -16.62 -21.60 -5.66
N VAL A 169 -17.02 -20.93 -4.57
CA VAL A 169 -16.24 -20.88 -3.33
C VAL A 169 -16.06 -22.29 -2.74
N GLU A 170 -17.12 -23.08 -2.69
CA GLU A 170 -17.07 -24.46 -2.19
C GLU A 170 -16.26 -25.41 -3.09
N LEU A 171 -16.34 -25.23 -4.41
CA LEU A 171 -15.64 -26.05 -5.40
C LEU A 171 -14.16 -25.66 -5.59
N SER A 172 -13.74 -24.54 -5.01
CA SER A 172 -12.37 -24.03 -5.15
C SER A 172 -11.34 -25.01 -4.56
N PRO A 173 -10.30 -25.42 -5.32
CA PRO A 173 -9.32 -26.39 -4.84
C PRO A 173 -8.53 -25.89 -3.62
N LYS A 174 -8.57 -26.67 -2.53
CA LYS A 174 -7.85 -26.34 -1.28
C LYS A 174 -6.32 -26.43 -1.40
N HIS A 175 -5.82 -27.34 -2.24
CA HIS A 175 -4.39 -27.56 -2.44
C HIS A 175 -3.82 -26.70 -3.57
N ALA A 176 -2.60 -26.19 -3.37
CA ALA A 176 -1.92 -25.31 -4.33
C ALA A 176 -1.76 -25.97 -5.71
N ASP A 177 -1.28 -27.22 -5.76
CA ASP A 177 -1.07 -27.95 -7.03
C ASP A 177 -2.36 -28.04 -7.86
N ALA A 178 -3.49 -28.26 -7.19
CA ALA A 178 -4.78 -28.37 -7.82
C ALA A 178 -5.28 -27.02 -8.38
N ARG A 179 -4.91 -25.89 -7.75
CA ARG A 179 -5.17 -24.54 -8.28
C ARG A 179 -4.25 -24.22 -9.45
N LEU A 180 -2.96 -24.54 -9.35
CA LEU A 180 -1.97 -24.32 -10.40
C LEU A 180 -2.35 -25.07 -11.69
N ASN A 181 -2.73 -26.34 -11.59
CA ASN A 181 -3.19 -27.12 -12.74
C ASN A 181 -4.43 -26.51 -13.39
N ALA A 182 -5.42 -26.09 -12.59
CA ALA A 182 -6.63 -25.46 -13.11
C ALA A 182 -6.32 -24.13 -13.82
N MET A 183 -5.40 -23.33 -13.25
CA MET A 183 -4.95 -22.06 -13.83
C MET A 183 -4.17 -22.28 -15.14
N GLU A 184 -3.33 -23.31 -15.23
CA GLU A 184 -2.64 -23.69 -16.47
C GLU A 184 -3.65 -24.03 -17.58
N VAL A 185 -4.63 -24.87 -17.27
CA VAL A 185 -5.69 -25.24 -18.22
C VAL A 185 -6.49 -24.01 -18.66
N ALA A 186 -6.85 -23.13 -17.72
CA ALA A 186 -7.59 -21.90 -18.03
C ALA A 186 -6.79 -20.95 -18.94
N ARG A 187 -5.48 -20.80 -18.71
CA ARG A 187 -4.59 -20.02 -19.58
C ARG A 187 -4.53 -20.58 -21.01
N VAL A 188 -4.46 -21.89 -21.15
CA VAL A 188 -4.48 -22.56 -22.47
C VAL A 188 -5.80 -22.28 -23.19
N ILE A 189 -6.94 -22.34 -22.48
CA ILE A 189 -8.25 -22.03 -23.09
C ILE A 189 -8.32 -20.55 -23.49
N ALA A 190 -7.91 -19.63 -22.61
CA ALA A 190 -8.00 -18.19 -22.87
C ALA A 190 -7.14 -17.74 -24.07
N GLY A 191 -5.97 -18.37 -24.24
CA GLY A 191 -5.01 -18.06 -25.31
C GLY A 191 -5.30 -18.71 -26.67
N ASP A 192 -6.20 -19.70 -26.74
CA ASP A 192 -6.56 -20.40 -27.97
C ASP A 192 -7.98 -20.01 -28.41
N SER A 193 -8.09 -19.42 -29.61
CA SER A 193 -9.38 -18.91 -30.11
C SER A 193 -10.40 -20.03 -30.38
N GLU A 194 -9.98 -21.22 -30.77
CA GLU A 194 -10.87 -22.37 -31.00
C GLU A 194 -11.45 -22.86 -29.67
N LEU A 195 -10.60 -23.02 -28.65
CA LEU A 195 -11.02 -23.45 -27.31
C LEU A 195 -11.92 -22.41 -26.64
N ARG A 196 -11.55 -21.13 -26.74
CA ARG A 196 -12.31 -20.01 -26.17
C ARG A 196 -13.69 -19.90 -26.81
N ASN A 197 -13.78 -19.93 -28.14
CA ASN A 197 -15.06 -19.84 -28.84
C ASN A 197 -15.95 -21.03 -28.50
N TYR A 198 -15.39 -22.24 -28.46
CA TYR A 198 -16.16 -23.41 -28.02
C TYR A 198 -16.74 -23.21 -26.62
N LEU A 199 -15.91 -22.74 -25.66
CA LEU A 199 -16.37 -22.50 -24.30
C LEU A 199 -17.51 -21.48 -24.26
N MET A 200 -17.36 -20.35 -24.96
CA MET A 200 -18.35 -19.27 -24.97
C MET A 200 -19.65 -19.67 -25.67
N ASP A 201 -19.58 -20.43 -26.77
CA ASP A 201 -20.75 -20.83 -27.57
C ASP A 201 -21.49 -22.03 -26.98
N LYS A 202 -20.74 -23.03 -26.48
CA LYS A 202 -21.31 -24.28 -25.96
C LYS A 202 -21.51 -24.28 -24.45
N LYS A 203 -21.05 -23.23 -23.76
CA LYS A 203 -21.07 -23.11 -22.30
C LYS A 203 -20.49 -24.33 -21.59
N ALA A 204 -19.49 -24.97 -22.20
CA ALA A 204 -18.90 -26.22 -21.73
C ALA A 204 -17.43 -26.34 -22.12
N LEU A 205 -16.63 -27.04 -21.30
CA LEU A 205 -15.22 -27.29 -21.61
C LEU A 205 -15.08 -28.27 -22.80
N PRO A 206 -14.25 -27.95 -23.80
CA PRO A 206 -13.96 -28.85 -24.92
C PRO A 206 -12.97 -29.95 -24.50
N LEU A 207 -13.37 -30.86 -23.60
CA LEU A 207 -12.48 -31.88 -22.98
C LEU A 207 -11.65 -32.69 -23.98
N LYS A 208 -12.25 -33.06 -25.11
CA LYS A 208 -11.58 -33.86 -26.15
C LYS A 208 -10.46 -33.07 -26.81
N LEU A 209 -10.71 -31.79 -27.13
CA LEU A 209 -9.73 -30.90 -27.73
C LEU A 209 -8.65 -30.53 -26.72
N LEU A 210 -9.06 -30.22 -25.48
CA LEU A 210 -8.17 -29.88 -24.37
C LEU A 210 -7.16 -30.98 -24.04
N SER A 211 -7.58 -32.25 -24.07
CA SER A 211 -6.72 -33.38 -23.72
C SER A 211 -5.45 -33.48 -24.59
N SER A 212 -5.44 -32.86 -25.77
CA SER A 212 -4.26 -32.78 -26.65
C SER A 212 -3.36 -31.57 -26.41
N ARG A 213 -3.81 -30.61 -25.58
CA ARG A 213 -3.17 -29.30 -25.38
C ARG A 213 -2.69 -29.08 -23.95
N VAL A 214 -3.10 -29.92 -23.00
CA VAL A 214 -2.72 -29.82 -21.58
C VAL A 214 -2.14 -31.13 -21.07
N SER A 215 -1.22 -31.03 -20.10
CA SER A 215 -0.62 -32.19 -19.42
C SER A 215 -1.56 -32.83 -18.37
N VAL A 216 -2.62 -32.10 -17.98
CA VAL A 216 -3.57 -32.49 -16.94
C VAL A 216 -4.53 -33.56 -17.45
N SER A 217 -4.73 -34.62 -16.66
CA SER A 217 -5.63 -35.72 -17.05
C SER A 217 -7.07 -35.23 -17.27
N ARG A 218 -7.76 -35.81 -18.27
CA ARG A 218 -9.17 -35.51 -18.54
C ARG A 218 -10.07 -35.66 -17.29
N LYS A 219 -9.78 -36.63 -16.42
CA LYS A 219 -10.52 -36.85 -15.17
C LYS A 219 -10.35 -35.68 -14.19
N THR A 220 -9.15 -35.12 -14.13
CA THR A 220 -8.84 -33.96 -13.27
C THR A 220 -9.53 -32.70 -13.79
N VAL A 221 -9.45 -32.43 -15.10
CA VAL A 221 -10.15 -31.31 -15.74
C VAL A 221 -11.65 -31.39 -15.49
N GLU A 222 -12.25 -32.57 -15.67
CA GLU A 222 -13.69 -32.77 -15.44
C GLU A 222 -14.09 -32.49 -13.99
N ARG A 223 -13.30 -32.98 -13.02
CA ARG A 223 -13.55 -32.77 -11.60
C ARG A 223 -13.51 -31.29 -11.20
N GLN A 224 -12.66 -30.50 -11.86
CA GLN A 224 -12.46 -29.09 -11.57
C GLN A 224 -13.15 -28.17 -12.59
N ARG A 225 -14.08 -28.70 -13.41
CA ARG A 225 -14.61 -28.00 -14.60
C ARG A 225 -15.16 -26.62 -14.30
N LYS A 226 -15.97 -26.48 -13.23
CA LYS A 226 -16.60 -25.21 -12.85
C LYS A 226 -15.55 -24.17 -12.44
N TYR A 227 -14.53 -24.58 -11.70
CA TYR A 227 -13.43 -23.73 -11.30
C TYR A 227 -12.54 -23.31 -12.49
N ILE A 228 -12.26 -24.23 -13.41
CA ILE A 228 -11.51 -23.93 -14.64
C ILE A 228 -12.28 -22.94 -15.52
N ILE A 229 -13.59 -23.14 -15.70
CA ILE A 229 -14.46 -22.21 -16.44
C ILE A 229 -14.39 -20.83 -15.78
N ALA A 230 -14.59 -20.75 -14.46
CA ALA A 230 -14.56 -19.49 -13.72
C ALA A 230 -13.23 -18.73 -13.90
N ILE A 231 -12.08 -19.40 -13.76
CA ILE A 231 -10.78 -18.76 -14.02
C ILE A 231 -10.67 -18.33 -15.48
N THR A 232 -11.12 -19.16 -16.42
CA THR A 232 -11.06 -18.82 -17.85
C THR A 232 -11.87 -17.56 -18.16
N LEU A 233 -13.07 -17.43 -17.56
CA LEU A 233 -13.92 -16.24 -17.69
C LEU A 233 -13.22 -14.98 -17.15
N ILE A 234 -12.54 -15.08 -16.00
CA ILE A 234 -11.72 -13.98 -15.46
C ILE A 234 -10.59 -13.60 -16.42
N LEU A 235 -9.93 -14.59 -17.03
CA LEU A 235 -8.79 -14.36 -17.93
C LEU A 235 -9.19 -13.74 -19.28
N ILE A 236 -10.34 -14.14 -19.85
CA ILE A 236 -10.82 -13.61 -21.14
C ILE A 236 -11.58 -12.29 -20.99
N GLY A 237 -12.14 -12.04 -19.81
CA GLY A 237 -12.91 -10.83 -19.52
C GLY A 237 -12.06 -9.67 -19.03
N GLU A 238 -12.69 -8.50 -18.99
CA GLU A 238 -12.16 -7.28 -18.40
C GLU A 238 -12.48 -7.27 -16.90
N PHE A 239 -11.87 -8.18 -16.14
CA PHE A 239 -12.01 -8.29 -14.69
C PHE A 239 -10.67 -8.05 -13.99
N GLU A 240 -10.17 -6.82 -14.05
CA GLU A 240 -8.81 -6.48 -13.61
C GLU A 240 -8.67 -6.60 -12.08
N MET A 241 -9.70 -6.19 -11.34
CA MET A 241 -9.70 -6.34 -9.88
C MET A 241 -9.74 -7.82 -9.50
N LEU A 242 -10.56 -8.64 -10.16
CA LEU A 242 -10.64 -10.08 -9.89
C LEU A 242 -9.38 -10.85 -10.30
N LYS A 243 -8.69 -10.43 -11.37
CA LYS A 243 -7.40 -11.00 -11.78
C LYS A 243 -6.35 -10.91 -10.66
N GLY A 244 -6.37 -9.84 -9.87
CA GLY A 244 -5.48 -9.65 -8.72
C GLY A 244 -5.64 -10.69 -7.60
N TYR A 245 -6.82 -11.34 -7.48
CA TYR A 245 -7.09 -12.34 -6.43
C TYR A 245 -6.74 -13.78 -6.84
N ILE A 246 -6.54 -14.04 -8.13
CA ILE A 246 -6.28 -15.39 -8.65
C ILE A 246 -4.78 -15.65 -8.92
N GLN A 247 -3.92 -14.63 -8.82
CA GLN A 247 -2.47 -14.72 -9.02
C GLN A 247 -1.75 -15.36 -7.84
#